data_AF-A0A5E4II76-F1
#
_entry.id   AF-A0A5E4II76-F1
#
_cell.length_a   1.000
_cell.length_b   1.000
_cell.length_c   1.000
_cell.angle_alpha   90.00
_cell.angle_beta   90.00
_cell.angle_gamma   90.00
#
_symmetry.space_group_name_H-M   'P 1'
#
loop_
_entity.id
_entity.type
_entity.pdbx_description
1 polymer ?
#
loop_
_entity_poly.entity_id
_entity_poly.type
_entity_poly.pdbx_seq_one_letter_code
_entity_poly.pdbx_strand_id
1 'polypeptide(L)'
;MIFEILIIILLIIVNGLLAISEMAVTSSRKSRLQQLTKEGNSGANVALELANEPTRSRSAVEIWIVMLGTLVGVLGGLTLADNLTLGLKQINLIVLQRKTTIKIARTSKSKFLILLSIAMS
;
A
#
# COMPACT_ATOMS: atom_id res chain seq x y z
N MET A 1 3.66 -7.99 16.46
CA MET A 1 4.09 -6.82 15.66
C MET A 1 5.53 -6.96 15.14
N ILE A 2 6.57 -6.93 15.99
CA ILE A 2 7.98 -7.01 15.51
C ILE A 2 8.28 -8.34 14.79
N PHE A 3 7.71 -9.45 15.28
CA PHE A 3 7.96 -10.78 14.75
C PHE A 3 7.36 -10.99 13.35
N GLU A 4 6.16 -10.47 13.08
CA GLU A 4 5.57 -10.54 11.73
C GLU A 4 6.38 -9.72 10.73
N ILE A 5 6.82 -8.51 11.11
CA ILE A 5 7.64 -7.65 10.25
C ILE A 5 8.96 -8.34 9.88
N LEU A 6 9.58 -9.01 10.86
CA LEU A 6 10.85 -9.72 10.65
C LEU A 6 10.68 -10.92 9.70
N ILE A 7 9.56 -11.65 9.81
CA ILE A 7 9.20 -12.72 8.88
C ILE A 7 8.98 -12.18 7.47
N ILE A 8 8.27 -11.06 7.31
CA ILE A 8 8.02 -10.44 6.00
C ILE A 8 9.34 -10.02 5.36
N ILE A 9 10.22 -9.36 6.11
CA ILE A 9 11.54 -8.94 5.61
C ILE A 9 12.37 -10.16 5.21
N LEU A 10 12.37 -11.22 6.01
CA LEU A 10 13.08 -12.45 5.70
C LEU A 10 12.55 -13.08 4.40
N LEU A 11 11.22 -13.16 4.23
CA LEU A 11 10.60 -13.68 3.01
C LEU A 11 10.96 -12.83 1.78
N ILE A 12 11.00 -11.49 1.91
CA ILE A 12 11.39 -10.59 0.81
C ILE A 12 12.84 -10.86 0.40
N ILE A 13 13.76 -10.97 1.37
CA ILE A 13 15.18 -11.23 1.10
C ILE A 13 15.35 -12.59 0.42
N VAL A 14 14.70 -13.64 0.95
CA VAL A 14 14.79 -15.00 0.39
C VAL A 14 14.24 -15.07 -1.04
N ASN A 15 13.10 -14.43 -1.31
CA ASN A 15 12.54 -14.35 -2.66
C ASN A 15 13.44 -13.55 -3.61
N GLY A 16 14.03 -12.45 -3.13
CA GLY A 16 14.99 -11.66 -3.91
C GLY A 16 16.26 -12.45 -4.27
N LEU A 17 16.80 -13.23 -3.33
CA LEU A 17 17.96 -14.08 -3.55
C LEU A 17 17.66 -15.22 -4.55
N LEU A 18 16.50 -15.84 -4.44
CA LEU A 18 16.04 -16.86 -5.40
C LEU A 18 15.86 -16.27 -6.81
N ALA A 19 15.25 -15.09 -6.93
CA ALA A 19 15.07 -14.41 -8.20
C ALA A 19 16.41 -14.04 -8.87
N ILE A 20 17.40 -13.59 -8.09
CA ILE A 20 18.75 -13.29 -8.60
C ILE A 20 19.47 -14.57 -9.02
N SER A 21 19.31 -15.67 -8.29
CA SER A 21 19.90 -16.97 -8.64
C SER A 21 19.34 -17.51 -9.96
N GLU A 22 18.03 -17.43 -10.17
CA GLU A 22 17.37 -17.84 -11.40
C GLU A 22 17.79 -16.96 -12.60
N MET A 23 17.99 -15.66 -12.36
CA MET A 23 18.51 -14.71 -13.34
C MET A 23 19.99 -14.99 -13.68
N ALA A 24 20.80 -15.39 -12.70
CA ALA A 24 22.20 -15.78 -12.90
C ALA A 24 22.32 -17.10 -13.69
N VAL A 25 21.46 -18.08 -13.41
CA VAL A 25 21.40 -19.36 -14.15
C VAL A 25 20.94 -19.15 -15.60
N THR A 26 19.98 -18.25 -15.82
CA THR A 26 19.54 -17.91 -17.19
C THR A 26 20.60 -17.11 -17.94
N SER A 27 21.34 -16.23 -17.24
CA SER A 27 22.48 -15.48 -17.78
C SER A 27 23.65 -16.40 -18.18
N SER A 28 23.96 -17.45 -17.40
CA SER A 28 25.04 -18.38 -17.74
C SER A 28 24.76 -19.18 -19.02
N ARG A 29 23.50 -19.55 -19.28
CA ARG A 29 23.07 -20.18 -20.55
C ARG A 29 23.24 -19.23 -21.73
N LYS A 30 22.92 -17.93 -21.55
CA LYS A 30 23.23 -16.87 -22.51
C LYS A 30 24.73 -16.74 -22.76
N SER A 31 25.55 -16.75 -21.71
CA SER A 31 27.01 -16.68 -21.82
C SER A 31 27.59 -17.84 -22.63
N ARG A 32 27.06 -19.06 -22.46
CA ARG A 32 27.47 -20.22 -23.26
C ARG A 32 27.03 -20.13 -24.72
N LEU A 33 25.85 -19.58 -24.99
CA LEU A 33 25.41 -19.25 -26.36
C LEU A 33 26.31 -18.18 -27.00
N GLN A 34 26.71 -17.15 -26.26
CA GLN A 34 27.65 -16.13 -26.74
C GLN A 34 29.02 -16.71 -27.10
N GLN A 35 29.50 -17.69 -26.33
CA GLN A 35 30.73 -18.41 -26.62
C GLN A 35 30.64 -19.20 -27.94
N LEU A 36 29.53 -19.92 -28.16
CA LEU A 36 29.29 -20.68 -29.39
C LEU A 36 29.13 -19.79 -30.63
N THR A 37 28.59 -18.57 -30.48
CA THR A 37 28.56 -17.57 -31.56
C THR A 37 29.96 -17.09 -31.92
N LYS A 38 30.84 -16.87 -30.92
CA LYS A 38 32.24 -16.49 -31.16
C LYS A 38 33.05 -17.60 -31.85
N GLU A 39 32.67 -18.86 -31.66
CA GLU A 39 33.25 -20.03 -32.32
C GLU A 39 32.77 -20.21 -33.78
N GLY A 40 31.92 -19.31 -34.30
CA GLY A 40 31.56 -19.26 -35.71
C GLY A 40 30.35 -20.10 -36.12
N ASN A 41 29.58 -20.63 -35.15
CA ASN A 41 28.38 -21.41 -35.44
C ASN A 41 27.21 -20.48 -35.82
N SER A 42 26.82 -20.50 -37.10
CA SER A 42 25.74 -19.67 -37.65
C SER A 42 24.39 -19.91 -36.97
N GLY A 43 24.11 -21.13 -36.50
CA GLY A 43 22.91 -21.45 -35.72
C GLY A 43 22.91 -20.87 -34.31
N ALA A 44 24.10 -20.72 -33.71
CA ALA A 44 24.25 -20.10 -32.39
C ALA A 44 23.96 -18.60 -32.41
N ASN A 45 24.19 -17.92 -33.54
CA ASN A 45 23.89 -16.50 -33.68
C ASN A 45 22.38 -16.21 -33.62
N VAL A 46 21.58 -17.00 -34.34
CA VAL A 46 20.11 -16.90 -34.32
C VAL A 46 19.54 -17.29 -32.94
N ALA A 47 20.07 -18.34 -32.32
CA ALA A 47 19.67 -18.75 -30.98
C ALA A 47 20.05 -17.72 -29.91
N LEU A 48 21.18 -17.02 -30.08
CA LEU A 48 21.58 -15.91 -29.21
C LEU A 48 20.67 -14.70 -29.37
N GLU A 49 20.25 -14.36 -30.59
CA GLU A 49 19.36 -13.24 -30.89
C GLU A 49 17.98 -13.44 -30.26
N LEU A 50 17.41 -14.65 -30.39
CA LEU A 50 16.18 -15.07 -29.71
C LEU A 50 16.32 -15.12 -28.19
N ALA A 51 17.47 -15.54 -27.66
CA ALA A 51 17.73 -15.49 -26.23
C ALA A 51 17.88 -14.04 -25.75
N ASN A 52 18.46 -13.16 -26.57
CA ASN A 52 18.67 -11.75 -26.28
C ASN A 52 17.39 -10.93 -26.25
N GLU A 53 16.28 -11.41 -26.81
CA GLU A 53 14.96 -10.87 -26.52
C GLU A 53 14.70 -10.96 -25.00
N PRO A 54 14.61 -9.82 -24.29
CA PRO A 54 14.66 -9.76 -22.82
C PRO A 54 13.31 -10.09 -22.17
N THR A 55 12.41 -10.80 -22.84
CA THR A 55 10.98 -10.63 -22.61
C THR A 55 10.33 -11.62 -21.64
N ARG A 56 11.04 -12.50 -20.92
CA ARG A 56 10.30 -13.47 -20.07
C ARG A 56 10.94 -14.07 -18.81
N SER A 57 11.97 -13.46 -18.25
CA SER A 57 12.58 -13.99 -17.01
C SER A 57 12.23 -13.21 -15.74
N ARG A 58 11.04 -12.57 -15.66
CA ARG A 58 10.53 -11.92 -14.42
C ARG A 58 9.03 -12.11 -14.10
N SER A 59 8.29 -12.94 -14.82
CA SER A 59 6.83 -12.78 -14.83
C SER A 59 6.06 -13.40 -13.65
N ALA A 60 6.57 -14.36 -12.88
CA ALA A 60 5.72 -15.03 -11.88
C ALA A 60 5.82 -14.34 -10.51
N VAL A 61 6.99 -14.36 -9.88
CA VAL A 61 7.18 -13.85 -8.50
C VAL A 61 6.84 -12.36 -8.38
N GLU A 62 7.17 -11.55 -9.39
CA GLU A 62 6.86 -10.12 -9.41
C GLU A 62 5.35 -9.86 -9.49
N ILE A 63 4.63 -10.62 -10.32
CA ILE A 63 3.17 -10.57 -10.40
C ILE A 63 2.54 -11.02 -9.08
N TRP A 64 3.07 -12.08 -8.45
CA TRP A 64 2.60 -12.55 -7.14
C TRP A 64 2.76 -11.49 -6.03
N ILE A 65 3.90 -10.79 -6.00
CA ILE A 65 4.15 -9.72 -5.01
C ILE A 65 3.18 -8.55 -5.22
N VAL A 66 2.99 -8.10 -6.46
CA VAL A 66 2.06 -7.01 -6.76
C VAL A 66 0.63 -7.41 -6.39
N MET A 67 0.24 -8.66 -6.70
CA MET A 67 -1.09 -9.20 -6.38
C MET A 67 -1.32 -9.29 -4.86
N LEU A 68 -0.34 -9.78 -4.09
CA LEU A 68 -0.42 -9.80 -2.63
C LEU A 68 -0.44 -8.39 -2.04
N GLY A 69 0.39 -7.48 -2.56
CA GLY A 69 0.47 -6.10 -2.10
C GLY A 69 -0.84 -5.33 -2.34
N THR A 70 -1.49 -5.54 -3.48
CA THR A 70 -2.83 -4.96 -3.75
C THR A 70 -3.91 -5.58 -2.86
N LEU A 71 -3.90 -6.90 -2.64
CA LEU A 71 -4.86 -7.55 -1.74
C LEU A 71 -4.75 -7.01 -0.31
N VAL A 72 -3.53 -6.95 0.23
CA VAL A 72 -3.23 -6.41 1.56
C VAL A 72 -3.59 -4.92 1.63
N GLY A 73 -3.30 -4.16 0.57
CA GLY A 73 -3.65 -2.74 0.48
C GLY A 73 -5.16 -2.48 0.53
N VAL A 74 -5.97 -3.30 -0.16
CA VAL A 74 -7.43 -3.20 -0.14
C VAL A 74 -7.99 -3.57 1.24
N LEU A 75 -7.56 -4.70 1.80
CA LEU A 75 -8.02 -5.17 3.12
C LEU A 75 -7.59 -4.22 4.26
N GLY A 76 -6.34 -3.74 4.19
CA GLY A 76 -5.81 -2.73 5.10
C GLY A 76 -6.49 -1.38 4.93
N GLY A 77 -6.84 -1.00 3.70
CA GLY A 77 -7.57 0.22 3.38
C GLY A 77 -8.97 0.27 3.96
N LEU A 78 -9.73 -0.83 3.91
CA LEU A 78 -11.05 -0.92 4.56
C LEU A 78 -10.94 -0.75 6.08
N THR A 79 -9.99 -1.46 6.69
CA THR A 79 -9.73 -1.36 8.14
C THR A 79 -9.26 0.05 8.55
N LEU A 80 -8.44 0.67 7.71
CA LEU A 80 -7.95 2.03 7.94
C LEU A 80 -9.05 3.08 7.76
N ALA A 81 -9.94 2.90 6.78
CA ALA A 81 -11.10 3.76 6.56
C ALA A 81 -12.06 3.74 7.75
N ASP A 82 -12.30 2.57 8.36
CA ASP A 82 -13.13 2.45 9.57
C ASP A 82 -12.50 3.20 10.76
N ASN A 83 -11.20 3.01 10.99
CA ASN A 83 -10.46 3.71 12.05
C ASN A 83 -10.45 5.22 11.84
N LEU A 84 -10.27 5.67 10.60
CA LEU A 84 -10.29 7.09 10.25
C LEU A 84 -11.70 7.69 10.42
N THR A 85 -12.75 6.93 10.08
CA THR A 85 -14.14 7.33 10.27
C THR A 85 -14.49 7.48 11.74
N LEU A 86 -13.98 6.59 12.61
CA LEU A 86 -14.12 6.72 14.06
C LEU A 86 -13.41 7.98 14.60
N GLY A 87 -12.19 8.26 14.13
CA GLY A 87 -11.47 9.48 14.49
C GLY A 87 -12.18 10.76 14.03
N LEU A 88 -12.67 10.79 12.80
CA LEU A 88 -13.46 11.89 12.24
C LEU A 88 -14.79 12.06 12.98
N LYS A 89 -15.44 10.95 13.39
CA LYS A 89 -16.68 10.98 14.15
C LYS A 89 -16.45 11.53 15.57
N GLN A 90 -15.32 11.25 16.21
CA GLN A 90 -14.95 11.89 17.47
C GLN A 90 -14.77 13.40 17.33
N ILE A 91 -14.09 13.85 16.27
CA ILE A 91 -13.92 15.29 16.00
C ILE A 91 -15.28 15.96 15.75
N ASN A 92 -16.15 15.33 14.97
CA ASN A 92 -17.49 15.87 14.70
C ASN A 92 -18.40 15.85 15.95
N LEU A 93 -18.32 14.81 16.80
CA LEU A 93 -19.06 14.78 18.07
C LEU A 93 -18.63 15.90 19.03
N ILE A 94 -17.32 16.21 19.11
CA ILE A 94 -16.81 17.34 19.89
C ILE A 94 -17.35 18.67 19.35
N VAL A 95 -17.44 18.82 18.03
CA VAL A 95 -17.98 20.02 17.39
C VAL A 95 -19.51 20.13 17.54
N LEU A 96 -20.24 19.01 17.52
CA LEU A 96 -21.70 18.99 17.67
C LEU A 96 -22.14 19.27 19.12
N GLN A 97 -21.40 18.78 20.13
CA GLN A 97 -21.63 19.10 21.55
C GLN A 97 -21.48 20.60 21.83
N ARG A 98 -20.56 21.30 21.15
CA ARG A 98 -20.43 22.77 21.24
C ARG A 98 -21.67 23.52 20.76
N LYS A 99 -22.36 23.04 19.73
CA LYS A 99 -23.55 23.73 19.19
C LYS A 99 -24.76 23.62 20.12
N THR A 100 -24.93 22.49 20.82
CA THR A 100 -26.09 22.28 21.70
C THR A 100 -25.99 23.09 22.99
N THR A 101 -24.81 23.15 23.61
CA THR A 101 -24.60 23.89 24.87
C THR A 101 -24.69 25.41 24.67
N ILE A 102 -24.21 25.94 23.54
CA ILE A 102 -24.30 27.37 23.22
C ILE A 102 -25.75 27.79 22.91
N LYS A 103 -26.56 26.91 22.30
CA LYS A 103 -27.97 27.21 22.01
C LYS A 103 -28.80 27.27 23.30
N ILE A 104 -28.57 26.36 24.24
CA ILE A 104 -29.26 26.34 25.54
C ILE A 104 -28.88 27.58 26.38
N ALA A 105 -27.61 27.99 26.37
CA ALA A 105 -27.16 29.21 27.05
C ALA A 105 -27.79 30.49 26.46
N ARG A 106 -27.97 30.56 25.13
CA ARG A 106 -28.58 31.73 24.46
C ARG A 106 -30.08 31.84 24.70
N THR A 107 -30.80 30.71 24.74
CA THR A 107 -32.25 30.71 25.01
C THR A 107 -32.59 31.02 26.48
N SER A 108 -31.74 30.59 27.42
CA SER A 108 -31.93 30.92 28.85
C SER A 108 -31.73 32.41 29.16
N LYS A 109 -30.67 33.02 28.61
CA LYS A 109 -30.38 34.46 28.78
C LYS A 109 -31.48 35.36 28.22
N SER A 110 -32.09 34.98 27.09
CA SER A 110 -33.20 35.74 26.49
C SER A 110 -34.48 35.69 27.33
N LYS A 111 -34.82 34.53 27.92
CA LYS A 111 -35.99 34.42 28.81
C LYS A 111 -35.80 35.20 30.12
N PHE A 112 -34.57 35.22 30.65
CA PHE A 112 -34.25 35.97 31.87
C PHE A 112 -34.36 37.50 31.68
N LEU A 113 -33.88 38.02 30.54
CA LEU A 113 -33.99 39.47 30.24
C LEU A 113 -35.44 39.93 30.05
N ILE A 114 -36.31 39.09 29.49
CA ILE A 114 -37.74 39.40 29.34
C ILE A 114 -38.42 39.45 30.72
N LEU A 115 -38.13 38.50 31.61
CA LEU A 115 -38.66 38.49 32.98
C LEU A 115 -38.21 39.73 33.79
N LEU A 116 -36.95 40.15 33.66
CA LEU A 116 -36.44 41.35 34.33
C LEU A 116 -37.12 42.63 33.84
N SER A 117 -37.40 42.74 32.53
CA SER A 117 -38.11 43.88 31.96
C SER A 117 -39.56 43.99 32.41
N ILE A 118 -40.23 42.87 32.70
CA ILE A 118 -41.60 42.85 33.21
C ILE A 118 -41.64 43.22 34.70
N ALA A 119 -40.62 42.82 35.48
CA ALA A 119 -40.54 43.13 36.91
C ALA A 119 -40.14 44.60 37.23
N MET A 120 -39.56 45.32 36.26
CA MET A 120 -39.17 46.73 36.41
C MET A 120 -40.20 47.73 35.84
N SER A 121 -41.33 47.27 35.31
CA SER A 121 -42.47 48.11 34.87
C SER A 121 -43.60 48.07 35.89
#